data_AF-A0A7V6UQ37-F1
#
_entry.id   AF-A0A7V6UQ37-F1
#
_cell.length_a   1.000
_cell.length_b   1.000
_cell.length_c   1.000
_cell.angle_alpha   90.00
_cell.angle_beta   90.00
_cell.angle_gamma   90.00
#
_symmetry.space_group_name_H-M   'P 1'
#
loop_
_entity.id
_entity.type
_entity.pdbx_description
1 polymer ?
#
loop_
_entity_poly.entity_id
_entity_poly.type
_entity_poly.pdbx_seq_one_letter_code
_entity_poly.pdbx_strand_id
1 'polypeptide(L)'
;MQRILVWLLVLLCTGGQAAAGQVLFQMRDPRGDDRGAGDVEYPSHEVFVPGLFDLLSLEVSADEQYVYFDLEFAALTNPFRAPEGYFHQRLEVYITTGSRPGPDTIFLGSHQLSTGSSAGWDLRLSAAPFGETRLYIRRGPEGSFAVFSQGVSSRALPGENIIRLQVDRT
;
A
#
# COMPACT_ATOMS: atom_id res chain seq x y z
N MET A 1 -49.93 -43.61 5.93
CA MET A 1 -49.22 -42.75 6.89
C MET A 1 -47.76 -42.63 6.43
N GLN A 2 -47.41 -41.41 5.99
CA GLN A 2 -46.09 -40.77 5.85
C GLN A 2 -44.90 -41.53 5.21
N ARG A 3 -44.61 -41.17 3.95
CA ARG A 3 -43.33 -41.35 3.26
C ARG A 3 -42.38 -40.26 3.75
N ILE A 4 -41.26 -40.62 4.39
CA ILE A 4 -40.21 -39.67 4.75
C ILE A 4 -39.15 -39.72 3.66
N LEU A 5 -39.11 -38.67 2.85
CA LEU A 5 -38.11 -38.42 1.83
C LEU A 5 -37.00 -37.56 2.48
N VAL A 6 -35.84 -38.16 2.76
CA VAL A 6 -34.68 -37.44 3.29
C VAL A 6 -33.91 -36.85 2.11
N TRP A 7 -33.98 -35.54 1.94
CA TRP A 7 -33.11 -34.81 1.01
C TRP A 7 -31.77 -34.57 1.70
N LEU A 8 -30.72 -35.21 1.20
CA LEU A 8 -29.33 -34.92 1.59
C LEU A 8 -28.83 -33.75 0.75
N LEU A 9 -28.84 -32.55 1.32
CA LEU A 9 -28.23 -31.36 0.72
C LEU A 9 -26.72 -31.40 1.04
N VAL A 10 -25.92 -31.91 0.12
CA VAL A 10 -24.45 -31.80 0.21
C VAL A 10 -24.08 -30.39 -0.25
N LEU A 11 -23.86 -29.48 0.70
CA LEU A 11 -23.15 -28.24 0.42
C LEU A 11 -21.68 -28.59 0.13
N LEU A 12 -21.31 -28.67 -1.15
CA LEU A 12 -19.91 -28.54 -1.54
C LEU A 12 -19.50 -27.10 -1.27
N CYS A 13 -18.91 -26.85 -0.11
CA CYS A 13 -18.05 -25.69 0.08
C CYS A 13 -16.81 -25.91 -0.79
N THR A 14 -16.88 -25.55 -2.07
CA THR A 14 -15.69 -25.22 -2.83
C THR A 14 -15.14 -23.94 -2.22
N GLY A 15 -14.40 -24.08 -1.12
CA GLY A 15 -13.47 -23.03 -0.72
C GLY A 15 -12.53 -22.86 -1.90
N GLY A 16 -12.76 -21.83 -2.70
CA GLY A 16 -11.76 -21.38 -3.64
C GLY A 16 -10.53 -21.10 -2.80
N GLN A 17 -9.52 -21.96 -2.93
CA GLN A 17 -8.18 -21.55 -2.57
C GLN A 17 -7.89 -20.41 -3.53
N ALA A 18 -8.06 -19.17 -3.07
CA ALA A 18 -7.46 -18.04 -3.74
C ALA A 18 -6.00 -18.43 -3.88
N ALA A 19 -5.52 -18.59 -5.11
CA ALA A 19 -4.11 -18.85 -5.35
C ALA A 19 -3.35 -17.76 -4.61
N ALA A 20 -2.59 -18.13 -3.59
CA ALA A 20 -1.80 -17.16 -2.85
C ALA A 20 -0.89 -16.46 -3.87
N GLY A 21 -0.97 -15.12 -3.93
CA GLY A 21 -0.24 -14.33 -4.90
C GLY A 21 1.25 -14.65 -4.87
N GLN A 22 1.90 -14.65 -6.04
CA GLN A 22 3.34 -14.82 -6.15
C GLN A 22 4.02 -13.62 -5.50
N VAL A 23 4.89 -13.85 -4.51
CA VAL A 23 5.76 -12.81 -3.96
C VAL A 23 6.79 -12.41 -5.00
N LEU A 24 6.84 -11.12 -5.33
CA LEU A 24 7.74 -10.50 -6.30
C LEU A 24 8.92 -9.81 -5.63
N PHE A 25 8.70 -9.22 -4.46
CA PHE A 25 9.70 -8.48 -3.70
C PHE A 25 9.35 -8.45 -2.22
N GLN A 26 10.36 -8.47 -1.35
CA GLN A 26 10.21 -8.26 0.09
C GLN A 26 11.39 -7.46 0.62
N MET A 27 11.13 -6.53 1.52
CA MET A 27 12.14 -5.85 2.33
C MET A 27 11.67 -5.69 3.77
N ARG A 28 12.64 -5.63 4.68
CA ARG A 28 12.43 -5.28 6.08
C ARG A 28 13.06 -3.92 6.36
N ASP A 29 12.48 -3.23 7.32
CA ASP A 29 12.93 -1.93 7.79
C ASP A 29 13.14 -2.00 9.32
N PRO A 30 14.18 -1.36 9.89
CA PRO A 30 14.47 -1.45 11.31
C PRO A 30 13.40 -0.80 12.18
N ARG A 31 12.85 -1.54 13.14
CA ARG A 31 11.91 -0.99 14.13
C ARG A 31 12.49 0.23 14.87
N GLY A 32 11.67 1.27 14.98
CA GLY A 32 11.95 2.47 15.77
C GLY A 32 12.77 3.52 15.05
N ASP A 33 12.77 3.50 13.71
CA ASP A 33 13.45 4.49 12.86
C ASP A 33 12.52 5.60 12.33
N ASP A 34 11.32 5.72 12.90
CA ASP A 34 10.28 6.71 12.62
C ASP A 34 10.59 8.14 13.09
N ARG A 35 11.89 8.50 13.11
CA ARG A 35 12.43 9.80 13.53
C ARG A 35 13.13 10.56 12.40
N GLY A 36 12.92 10.15 11.15
CA GLY A 36 13.54 10.78 9.98
C GLY A 36 15.07 10.73 10.05
N ALA A 37 15.73 11.88 9.97
CA ALA A 37 17.19 11.97 10.13
C ALA A 37 17.68 11.87 11.59
N GLY A 38 16.78 11.65 12.56
CA GLY A 38 17.08 11.44 13.98
C GLY A 38 16.26 12.34 14.93
N ASP A 39 15.88 13.52 14.46
CA ASP A 39 15.31 14.59 15.30
C ASP A 39 13.81 14.83 15.07
N VAL A 40 13.16 14.07 14.19
CA VAL A 40 11.70 14.22 13.99
C VAL A 40 10.97 13.63 15.19
N GLU A 41 10.05 14.41 15.73
CA GLU A 41 9.19 14.02 16.86
C GLU A 41 7.74 13.89 16.40
N TYR A 42 7.02 12.99 17.05
CA TYR A 42 5.58 12.84 16.85
C TYR A 42 4.84 14.07 17.36
N PRO A 43 3.72 14.46 16.73
CA PRO A 43 2.83 15.46 17.31
C PRO A 43 2.34 15.00 18.70
N SER A 44 2.19 15.94 19.63
CA SER A 44 1.92 15.63 21.04
C SER A 44 0.48 15.19 21.35
N HIS A 45 -0.44 15.27 20.39
CA HIS A 45 -1.83 14.88 20.60
C HIS A 45 -1.96 13.36 20.72
N GLU A 46 -2.82 12.89 21.62
CA GLU A 46 -2.99 11.45 21.97
C GLU A 46 -3.37 10.52 20.82
N VAL A 47 -3.82 11.06 19.68
CA VAL A 47 -4.17 10.27 18.50
C VAL A 47 -2.91 9.77 17.78
N PHE A 48 -1.79 10.48 17.97
CA PHE A 48 -0.47 10.12 17.45
C PHE A 48 0.24 9.17 18.41
N VAL A 49 -0.23 7.92 18.47
CA VAL A 49 0.43 6.87 19.25
C VAL A 49 1.81 6.51 18.67
N PRO A 50 2.79 6.08 19.49
CA PRO A 50 4.10 5.67 19.00
C PRO A 50 4.01 4.55 17.95
N GLY A 51 4.84 4.63 16.91
CA GLY A 51 4.94 3.61 15.86
C GLY A 51 3.97 3.75 14.68
N LEU A 52 3.15 4.82 14.61
CA LEU A 52 2.26 5.07 13.47
C LEU A 52 3.01 5.29 12.15
N PHE A 53 4.25 5.77 12.22
CA PHE A 53 5.09 6.06 11.07
C PHE A 53 6.34 5.15 10.99
N ASP A 54 6.40 4.12 11.84
CA ASP A 54 7.46 3.09 11.90
C ASP A 54 7.11 1.96 10.93
N LEU A 55 7.63 2.06 9.71
CA LEU A 55 7.51 1.01 8.69
C LEU A 55 8.38 -0.16 9.11
N LEU A 56 7.89 -1.39 8.97
CA LEU A 56 8.60 -2.60 9.36
C LEU A 56 8.91 -3.50 8.17
N SER A 57 8.06 -3.48 7.15
CA SER A 57 8.30 -4.21 5.91
C SER A 57 7.47 -3.68 4.76
N LEU A 58 7.98 -3.91 3.56
CA LEU A 58 7.21 -3.87 2.32
C LEU A 58 7.29 -5.24 1.66
N GLU A 59 6.12 -5.84 1.40
CA GLU A 59 5.98 -6.99 0.51
C GLU A 59 5.24 -6.57 -0.77
N VAL A 60 5.76 -6.98 -1.92
CA VAL A 60 5.08 -6.86 -3.20
C VAL A 60 4.73 -8.26 -3.69
N SER A 61 3.46 -8.52 -3.91
CA SER A 61 2.96 -9.77 -4.45
C SER A 61 1.99 -9.53 -5.61
N ALA A 62 1.73 -10.54 -6.43
CA ALA A 62 0.78 -10.43 -7.53
C ALA A 62 0.02 -11.73 -7.77
N ASP A 63 -1.22 -11.62 -8.18
CA ASP A 63 -2.04 -12.72 -8.70
C ASP A 63 -2.47 -12.43 -10.15
N GLU A 64 -3.45 -13.16 -10.67
CA GLU A 64 -3.94 -12.96 -12.05
C GLU A 64 -4.56 -11.58 -12.29
N GLN A 65 -5.05 -10.91 -11.24
CA GLN A 65 -5.85 -9.70 -11.34
C GLN A 65 -5.12 -8.46 -10.83
N TYR A 66 -4.30 -8.59 -9.79
CA TYR A 66 -3.76 -7.46 -9.05
C TYR A 66 -2.28 -7.60 -8.73
N VAL A 67 -1.64 -6.45 -8.51
CA VAL A 67 -0.40 -6.29 -7.77
C VAL A 67 -0.73 -5.70 -6.41
N TYR A 68 -0.18 -6.29 -5.35
CA TYR A 68 -0.36 -5.88 -3.97
C TYR A 68 0.94 -5.31 -3.42
N PHE A 69 0.85 -4.23 -2.65
CA PHE A 69 1.93 -3.68 -1.86
C PHE A 69 1.46 -3.64 -0.41
N ASP A 70 2.00 -4.54 0.40
CA ASP A 70 1.67 -4.67 1.80
C ASP A 70 2.74 -3.99 2.64
N LEU A 71 2.36 -2.90 3.30
CA LEU A 71 3.22 -2.10 4.18
C LEU A 71 2.83 -2.37 5.62
N GLU A 72 3.70 -3.04 6.37
CA GLU A 72 3.50 -3.31 7.80
C GLU A 72 4.06 -2.16 8.64
N PHE A 73 3.28 -1.68 9.61
CA PHE A 73 3.68 -0.65 10.56
C PHE A 73 3.71 -1.18 11.99
N ALA A 74 4.50 -0.55 12.86
CA ALA A 74 4.50 -0.92 14.28
C ALA A 74 3.16 -0.62 14.97
N ALA A 75 2.43 0.41 14.53
CA ALA A 75 1.08 0.72 14.98
C ALA A 75 0.21 1.21 13.82
N LEU A 76 -1.06 0.80 13.83
CA LEU A 76 -2.05 1.25 12.85
C LEU A 76 -3.35 1.59 13.59
N THR A 77 -3.85 2.82 13.41
CA THR A 77 -5.08 3.29 14.06
C THR A 77 -5.98 4.04 13.10
N ASN A 78 -7.27 4.11 13.44
CA ASN A 78 -8.28 4.81 12.66
C ASN A 78 -9.27 5.61 13.54
N PRO A 79 -8.79 6.60 14.33
CA PRO A 79 -9.62 7.34 15.26
C PRO A 79 -10.77 8.11 14.59
N PHE A 80 -10.61 8.49 13.32
CA PHE A 80 -11.61 9.25 12.57
C PHE A 80 -12.43 8.40 11.59
N ARG A 81 -12.34 7.07 11.68
CA ARG A 81 -13.15 6.12 10.90
C ARG A 81 -13.07 6.37 9.39
N ALA A 82 -11.86 6.61 8.88
CA ALA A 82 -11.61 6.61 7.45
C ALA A 82 -12.05 5.25 6.85
N PRO A 83 -12.73 5.24 5.70
CA PRO A 83 -13.26 4.02 5.08
C PRO A 83 -12.20 2.95 4.80
N GLU A 84 -10.96 3.37 4.55
CA GLU A 84 -9.83 2.49 4.25
C GLU A 84 -9.32 1.73 5.47
N GLY A 85 -9.75 2.07 6.69
CA GLY A 85 -9.36 1.34 7.91
C GLY A 85 -8.10 1.85 8.61
N TYR A 86 -7.47 2.92 8.10
CA TYR A 86 -6.34 3.62 8.71
C TYR A 86 -6.49 5.13 8.53
N PHE A 87 -5.84 5.94 9.38
CA PHE A 87 -6.00 7.41 9.32
C PHE A 87 -4.70 8.21 9.17
N HIS A 88 -3.63 7.86 9.90
CA HIS A 88 -2.49 8.77 10.05
C HIS A 88 -1.52 8.73 8.86
N GLN A 89 -1.38 7.57 8.23
CA GLN A 89 -0.35 7.32 7.23
C GLN A 89 -0.66 8.03 5.92
N ARG A 90 0.34 8.77 5.42
CA ARG A 90 0.47 9.10 4.00
C ARG A 90 1.76 8.46 3.51
N LEU A 91 1.66 7.57 2.54
CA LEU A 91 2.80 6.79 2.05
C LEU A 91 2.95 6.91 0.54
N GLU A 92 4.18 6.79 0.07
CA GLU A 92 4.54 6.91 -1.34
C GLU A 92 5.52 5.78 -1.69
N VAL A 93 5.23 5.02 -2.74
CA VAL A 93 6.12 3.98 -3.29
C VAL A 93 6.55 4.42 -4.68
N TYR A 94 7.85 4.61 -4.87
CA TYR A 94 8.46 5.03 -6.12
C TYR A 94 9.10 3.83 -6.82
N ILE A 95 8.77 3.60 -8.08
CA ILE A 95 9.20 2.42 -8.84
C ILE A 95 9.80 2.86 -10.16
N THR A 96 10.85 2.16 -10.59
CA THR A 96 11.46 2.29 -11.91
C THR A 96 11.10 1.05 -12.73
N THR A 97 10.42 1.22 -13.86
CA THR A 97 9.98 0.13 -14.73
C THR A 97 10.76 0.06 -16.05
N GLY A 98 11.44 1.15 -16.45
CA GLY A 98 12.25 1.21 -17.68
C GLY A 98 13.77 1.16 -17.49
N SER A 99 14.50 1.13 -18.60
CA SER A 99 15.97 1.11 -18.65
C SER A 99 16.61 2.51 -18.52
N ARG A 100 15.81 3.57 -18.51
CA ARG A 100 16.26 4.94 -18.23
C ARG A 100 15.53 5.43 -16.98
N PRO A 101 16.23 5.65 -15.86
CA PRO A 101 15.60 6.19 -14.66
C PRO A 101 14.98 7.55 -14.98
N GLY A 102 13.78 7.78 -14.46
CA GLY A 102 13.10 9.07 -14.56
C GLY A 102 13.76 10.12 -13.64
N PRO A 103 13.03 11.14 -13.17
CA PRO A 103 13.59 12.08 -12.20
C PRO A 103 14.05 11.36 -10.93
N ASP A 104 15.09 11.89 -10.29
CA ASP A 104 15.55 11.51 -8.95
C ASP A 104 14.92 12.39 -7.86
N THR A 105 14.18 13.43 -8.26
CA THR A 105 13.61 14.41 -7.35
C THR A 105 12.19 14.02 -6.94
N ILE A 106 11.87 14.22 -5.67
CA ILE A 106 10.58 13.95 -5.04
C ILE A 106 10.11 15.23 -4.34
N PHE A 107 8.86 15.61 -4.57
CA PHE A 107 8.22 16.76 -3.90
C PHE A 107 7.14 16.30 -2.93
N LEU A 108 7.25 16.69 -1.66
CA LEU A 108 6.27 16.45 -0.60
C LEU A 108 5.88 17.79 0.04
N GLY A 109 4.77 18.37 -0.43
CA GLY A 109 4.39 19.73 -0.09
C GLY A 109 5.47 20.72 -0.55
N SER A 110 6.02 21.51 0.37
CA SER A 110 7.14 22.42 0.11
C SER A 110 8.52 21.76 0.20
N HIS A 111 8.60 20.49 0.59
CA HIS A 111 9.88 19.79 0.77
C HIS A 111 10.30 19.11 -0.53
N GLN A 112 11.60 19.12 -0.77
CA GLN A 112 12.23 18.42 -1.88
C GLN A 112 13.18 17.35 -1.31
N LEU A 113 12.97 16.11 -1.73
CA LEU A 113 13.85 14.98 -1.47
C LEU A 113 14.50 14.55 -2.79
N SER A 114 15.66 13.89 -2.70
CA SER A 114 16.35 13.32 -3.85
C SER A 114 16.74 11.87 -3.56
N THR A 115 16.48 10.99 -4.51
CA THR A 115 17.04 9.63 -4.52
C THR A 115 18.49 9.68 -5.02
N GLY A 116 19.20 8.55 -4.95
CA GLY A 116 20.48 8.42 -5.64
C GLY A 116 20.32 8.61 -7.16
N SER A 117 21.34 9.11 -7.85
CA SER A 117 21.28 9.42 -9.29
C SER A 117 20.94 8.22 -10.20
N SER A 118 21.15 7.00 -9.72
CA SER A 118 20.76 5.75 -10.40
C SER A 118 19.36 5.25 -10.05
N ALA A 119 18.67 5.90 -9.11
CA ALA A 119 17.39 5.48 -8.53
C ALA A 119 16.26 6.46 -8.88
N GLY A 120 16.25 6.97 -10.11
CA GLY A 120 15.13 7.76 -10.62
C GLY A 120 13.93 6.87 -10.96
N TRP A 121 12.73 7.43 -10.89
CA TRP A 121 11.46 6.68 -10.91
C TRP A 121 10.54 7.08 -12.07
N ASP A 122 9.71 6.16 -12.55
CA ASP A 122 8.70 6.40 -13.60
C ASP A 122 7.27 6.05 -13.17
N LEU A 123 7.13 5.40 -12.01
CA LEU A 123 5.87 5.18 -11.32
C LEU A 123 5.94 5.73 -9.90
N ARG A 124 4.84 6.34 -9.44
CA ARG A 124 4.62 6.67 -8.03
C ARG A 124 3.25 6.17 -7.62
N LEU A 125 3.19 5.36 -6.58
CA LEU A 125 1.97 4.93 -5.94
C LEU A 125 1.82 5.69 -4.62
N SER A 126 0.80 6.52 -4.52
CA SER A 126 0.50 7.37 -3.36
C SER A 126 -0.73 6.82 -2.65
N ALA A 127 -0.67 6.66 -1.33
CA ALA A 127 -1.83 6.30 -0.52
C ALA A 127 -1.98 7.22 0.68
N ALA A 128 -3.23 7.65 0.87
CA ALA A 128 -3.73 8.32 2.06
C ALA A 128 -5.23 7.99 2.20
N PRO A 129 -5.80 8.13 3.40
CA PRO A 129 -7.21 7.86 3.63
C PRO A 129 -8.14 8.87 2.92
N PHE A 130 -9.45 8.60 2.97
CA PHE A 130 -10.50 9.43 2.37
C PHE A 130 -10.41 9.56 0.85
N GLY A 131 -10.08 8.46 0.17
CA GLY A 131 -10.09 8.37 -1.29
C GLY A 131 -8.90 9.06 -1.96
N GLU A 132 -7.81 9.29 -1.24
CA GLU A 132 -6.61 9.98 -1.72
C GLU A 132 -5.53 9.03 -2.29
N THR A 133 -5.89 7.76 -2.55
CA THR A 133 -4.98 6.81 -3.20
C THR A 133 -4.91 7.06 -4.71
N ARG A 134 -3.70 7.19 -5.27
CA ARG A 134 -3.45 7.53 -6.68
C ARG A 134 -2.22 6.79 -7.21
N LEU A 135 -2.28 6.37 -8.48
CA LEU A 135 -1.13 5.91 -9.24
C LEU A 135 -0.72 6.99 -10.25
N TYR A 136 0.56 7.34 -10.28
CA TYR A 136 1.14 8.29 -11.20
C TYR A 136 2.10 7.55 -12.12
N ILE A 137 1.91 7.69 -13.43
CA ILE A 137 2.74 7.05 -14.47
C ILE A 137 3.37 8.13 -15.33
N ARG A 138 4.70 8.16 -15.38
CA ARG A 138 5.44 9.09 -16.24
C ARG A 138 5.13 8.80 -17.72
N ARG A 139 4.84 9.85 -18.48
CA ARG A 139 4.53 9.78 -19.92
C ARG A 139 5.50 10.67 -20.71
N GLY A 140 5.92 10.15 -21.86
CA GLY A 140 6.70 10.89 -22.85
C GLY A 140 8.10 11.31 -22.38
N PRO A 141 8.87 11.95 -23.28
CA PRO A 141 10.20 12.46 -22.97
C PRO A 141 10.14 13.67 -22.02
N GLU A 142 9.08 14.48 -22.09
CA GLU A 142 8.90 15.72 -21.33
C GLU A 142 8.60 15.51 -19.83
N GLY A 143 8.29 14.27 -19.41
CA GLY A 143 8.17 13.93 -17.99
C GLY A 143 6.87 14.34 -17.32
N SER A 144 5.77 14.47 -18.08
CA SER A 144 4.43 14.62 -17.51
C SER A 144 3.98 13.32 -16.84
N PHE A 145 3.02 13.40 -15.92
CA PHE A 145 2.44 12.24 -15.24
C PHE A 145 0.97 12.08 -15.59
N ALA A 146 0.60 10.88 -16.04
CA ALA A 146 -0.79 10.44 -16.06
C ALA A 146 -1.18 9.99 -14.64
N VAL A 147 -2.35 10.41 -14.16
CA VAL A 147 -2.83 10.12 -12.80
C VAL A 147 -4.06 9.23 -12.87
N PHE A 148 -4.03 8.14 -12.12
CA PHE A 148 -5.10 7.15 -12.05
C PHE A 148 -5.66 7.10 -10.63
N SER A 149 -6.97 7.18 -10.52
CA SER A 149 -7.75 6.94 -9.28
C SER A 149 -8.66 5.72 -9.38
N GLN A 150 -8.82 5.16 -10.59
CA GLN A 150 -9.50 3.89 -10.84
C GLN A 150 -8.45 2.78 -11.00
N GLY A 151 -8.81 1.56 -10.59
CA GLY A 151 -7.89 0.41 -10.60
C GLY A 151 -6.73 0.53 -9.60
N VAL A 152 -6.86 1.43 -8.63
CA VAL A 152 -5.92 1.61 -7.52
C VAL A 152 -6.69 1.87 -6.23
N SER A 153 -6.32 1.20 -5.15
CA SER A 153 -6.96 1.36 -3.84
C SER A 153 -5.98 1.08 -2.70
N SER A 154 -6.33 1.53 -1.50
CA SER A 154 -5.64 1.15 -0.27
C SER A 154 -6.65 0.72 0.80
N ARG A 155 -6.24 -0.21 1.67
CA ARG A 155 -7.02 -0.63 2.85
C ARG A 155 -6.13 -1.22 3.93
N ALA A 156 -6.51 -1.06 5.19
CA ALA A 156 -5.96 -1.83 6.29
C ALA A 156 -6.43 -3.30 6.20
N LEU A 157 -5.52 -4.24 6.45
CA LEU A 157 -5.86 -5.65 6.56
C LEU A 157 -6.43 -5.97 7.97
N PRO A 158 -7.56 -6.68 8.09
CA PRO A 158 -8.17 -6.94 9.40
C PRO A 158 -7.25 -7.73 10.35
N GLY A 159 -7.04 -7.20 11.55
CA GLY A 159 -6.25 -7.86 12.59
C GLY A 159 -4.73 -7.72 12.42
N GLU A 160 -4.30 -6.95 11.42
CA GLU A 160 -2.89 -6.74 11.08
C GLU A 160 -2.60 -5.24 11.03
N ASN A 161 -1.38 -4.82 11.36
CA ASN A 161 -0.93 -3.44 11.17
C ASN A 161 -0.45 -3.22 9.73
N ILE A 162 -1.15 -3.78 8.75
CA ILE A 162 -0.75 -3.77 7.35
C ILE A 162 -1.70 -2.87 6.56
N ILE A 163 -1.15 -1.91 5.82
CA ILE A 163 -1.86 -1.20 4.77
C ILE A 163 -1.52 -1.90 3.45
N ARG A 164 -2.54 -2.50 2.83
CA ARG A 164 -2.46 -3.05 1.48
C ARG A 164 -2.84 -2.00 0.45
N LEU A 165 -1.94 -1.70 -0.46
CA LEU A 165 -2.28 -1.04 -1.72
C LEU A 165 -2.49 -2.11 -2.77
N GLN A 166 -3.51 -1.92 -3.60
CA GLN A 166 -3.90 -2.86 -4.65
C GLN A 166 -4.01 -2.11 -5.96
N VAL A 167 -3.35 -2.63 -7.01
CA VAL A 167 -3.32 -2.06 -8.36
C VAL A 167 -3.75 -3.12 -9.37
N ASP A 168 -4.64 -2.77 -10.30
CA ASP A 168 -5.08 -3.66 -11.38
C ASP A 168 -3.93 -3.96 -12.35
N ARG A 169 -3.84 -5.21 -12.85
CA ARG A 169 -2.78 -5.64 -13.79
C ARG A 169 -3.00 -5.26 -15.26
N THR A 170 -3.92 -4.36 -15.57
CA THR A 170 -4.34 -4.03 -16.95
C THR A 170 -3.23 -3.45 -17.82
#